data_AF-A0A3M0HNN4-F1
#
_entry.id   AF-A0A3M0HNN4-F1
#
_cell.length_a   1.000
_cell.length_b   1.000
_cell.length_c   1.000
_cell.angle_alpha   90.00
_cell.angle_beta   90.00
_cell.angle_gamma   90.00
#
_symmetry.space_group_name_H-M   'P 1'
#
loop_
_entity.id
_entity.type
_entity.pdbx_description
1 polymer ?
#
loop_
_entity_poly.entity_id
_entity_poly.type
_entity_poly.pdbx_seq_one_letter_code
_entity_poly.pdbx_strand_id
1 'polypeptide(L)'
;MPAPDDSDHDTPFVGPYSEGPPPEALEVHCSDLTRFGLEELARAVLITVVLAAATGIAVLRWPVSWVRKRRRFSVALAEGLVKGFEALGPTFVKLGQLMASSPGVFPPVLADACLRLLDGVPPVPAHKARRVVERDLGGRIEALFDSFDDVPLSAASVAQVHACVMRDGRDAVVKVQRPEIRRRMRVDLRVAFAGASLLERFFEFFRIANATVIVRELNDLTAHELNGAAEALRQQNFRNNVHVFGDNAGVMVPEIYWSHCGPRVICMERVRGTPVGRITTSELAGIDSELQLRRGVKVWLEAVVLHGPFHGDVHAGNLWALDDGRVGFLDFGIVGELPEEWRIVLREMFRASLFDGNYTEAARRIRMLGVTEGTTLGDKLIGLQLRKLFEPILGRGAARLDLSKLVASLVETGRRWGVATPEELVLFGKQLGYFERYSAALAPEWVLGRDLFLFKNILPEEVAAAVAARNIVLPD
;
A
#
# COMPACT_ATOMS: atom_id res chain seq x y z
N MET A 1 43.81 2.99 11.55
CA MET A 1 42.49 2.34 11.60
C MET A 1 41.45 3.44 11.39
N PRO A 2 40.63 3.42 10.33
CA PRO A 2 39.54 4.37 10.25
C PRO A 2 38.51 4.00 11.32
N ALA A 3 38.06 5.01 12.05
CA ALA A 3 37.00 4.90 13.06
C ALA A 3 35.72 4.28 12.44
N PRO A 4 34.91 3.55 13.22
CA PRO A 4 33.62 3.09 12.73
C PRO A 4 32.77 4.32 12.35
N ASP A 5 32.24 4.30 11.13
CA ASP A 5 31.32 5.31 10.60
C ASP A 5 29.98 5.22 11.36
N ASP A 6 29.77 6.18 12.25
CA ASP A 6 28.75 6.23 13.30
C ASP A 6 27.43 6.89 12.82
N SER A 7 27.05 6.67 11.56
CA SER A 7 26.00 7.45 10.87
C SER A 7 24.58 6.86 10.95
N ASP A 8 24.33 5.96 11.89
CA ASP A 8 23.08 5.19 12.01
C ASP A 8 22.47 5.25 13.43
N HIS A 9 22.90 6.25 14.21
CA HIS A 9 22.41 6.60 15.56
C HIS A 9 21.06 7.35 15.59
N ASP A 10 20.40 7.54 14.44
CA ASP A 10 19.09 8.23 14.35
C ASP A 10 17.91 7.37 14.88
N THR A 11 18.15 6.16 15.42
CA THR A 11 17.16 5.38 16.19
C THR A 11 17.69 5.12 17.60
N PRO A 12 17.22 5.84 18.64
CA PRO A 12 17.73 5.67 20.00
C PRO A 12 17.32 4.34 20.65
N PHE A 13 16.46 3.56 19.98
CA PHE A 13 15.93 2.30 20.48
C PHE A 13 16.72 1.12 19.91
N VAL A 14 17.16 0.24 20.79
CA VAL A 14 17.63 -1.10 20.44
C VAL A 14 16.55 -2.06 20.94
N GLY A 15 16.07 -2.94 20.06
CA GLY A 15 15.18 -4.02 20.44
C GLY A 15 15.90 -5.09 21.29
N PRO A 16 15.23 -6.20 21.63
CA PRO A 16 13.92 -6.58 21.14
C PRO A 16 12.76 -5.82 21.80
N TYR A 17 11.70 -5.59 21.04
CA TYR A 17 10.44 -5.00 21.51
C TYR A 17 9.55 -6.03 22.20
N SER A 18 10.08 -6.85 23.12
CA SER A 18 9.38 -8.02 23.68
C SER A 18 8.02 -7.70 24.33
N GLU A 19 7.88 -6.53 24.96
CA GLU A 19 6.64 -6.05 25.58
C GLU A 19 5.78 -5.19 24.61
N GLY A 20 6.09 -5.25 23.32
CA GLY A 20 5.59 -4.32 22.31
C GLY A 20 6.54 -3.14 22.07
N PRO A 21 6.29 -2.35 21.01
CA PRO A 21 7.14 -1.22 20.67
C PRO A 21 6.91 -0.07 21.67
N PRO A 22 7.97 0.61 22.14
CA PRO A 22 7.79 1.81 22.95
C PRO A 22 7.06 2.89 22.14
N PRO A 23 6.24 3.77 22.76
CA PRO A 23 5.48 4.80 22.05
C PRO A 23 6.33 5.66 21.10
N GLU A 24 7.54 5.99 21.52
CA GLU A 24 8.49 6.78 20.76
C GLU A 24 9.01 6.05 19.50
N ALA A 25 9.01 4.71 19.50
CA ALA A 25 9.35 3.94 18.29
C ALA A 25 8.22 3.98 17.24
N LEU A 26 7.00 4.33 17.63
CA LEU A 26 5.86 4.49 16.72
C LEU A 26 5.80 5.88 16.09
N GLU A 27 6.53 6.85 16.63
CA GLU A 27 6.58 8.20 16.07
C GLU A 27 7.24 8.20 14.69
N VAL A 28 6.60 8.90 13.75
CA VAL A 28 7.12 9.07 12.39
C VAL A 28 7.95 10.35 12.35
N HIS A 29 9.26 10.19 12.22
CA HIS A 29 10.18 11.31 12.10
C HIS A 29 10.44 11.66 10.63
N CYS A 30 9.76 12.69 10.13
CA CYS A 30 10.05 13.25 8.82
C CYS A 30 11.39 13.99 8.81
N SER A 31 12.16 13.87 7.73
CA SER A 31 13.42 14.58 7.62
C SER A 31 13.20 16.07 7.39
N ASP A 32 13.99 16.91 8.06
CA ASP A 32 14.10 18.34 7.73
C ASP A 32 14.76 18.51 6.35
N LEU A 33 13.96 18.93 5.38
CA LEU A 33 14.34 19.09 3.98
C LEU A 33 15.11 20.39 3.69
N THR A 34 15.11 21.34 4.63
CA THR A 34 15.69 22.68 4.41
C THR A 34 17.20 22.73 4.61
N ARG A 35 17.77 21.72 5.26
CA ARG A 35 19.21 21.63 5.50
C ARG A 35 19.93 21.23 4.22
N PHE A 36 21.02 21.94 3.93
CA PHE A 36 21.89 21.64 2.79
C PHE A 36 23.34 21.88 3.16
N GLY A 37 24.14 20.81 3.24
CA GLY A 37 25.55 20.85 3.60
C GLY A 37 26.45 20.30 2.49
N LEU A 38 27.70 19.98 2.87
CA LEU A 38 28.70 19.41 1.97
C LEU A 38 28.31 18.01 1.47
N GLU A 39 27.66 17.22 2.32
CA GLU A 39 27.17 15.89 1.97
C GLU A 39 26.08 15.96 0.89
N GLU A 40 25.09 16.85 1.08
CA GLU A 40 24.06 17.11 0.08
C GLU A 40 24.65 17.67 -1.21
N LEU A 41 25.65 18.57 -1.15
CA LEU A 41 26.32 19.10 -2.33
C LEU A 41 27.04 17.98 -3.13
N ALA A 42 27.82 17.14 -2.44
CA ALA A 42 28.50 16.02 -3.07
C ALA A 42 27.50 15.04 -3.71
N ARG A 43 26.40 14.78 -3.01
CA ARG A 43 25.32 13.93 -3.53
C ARG A 43 24.61 14.58 -4.72
N ALA A 44 24.38 15.88 -4.72
CA ALA A 44 23.82 16.62 -5.85
C ALA A 44 24.68 16.51 -7.11
N VAL A 45 26.01 16.68 -6.97
CA VAL A 45 26.95 16.49 -8.08
C VAL A 45 26.86 15.07 -8.64
N LEU A 46 26.86 14.06 -7.76
CA LEU A 46 26.73 12.66 -8.17
C LEU A 46 25.41 12.41 -8.91
N ILE A 47 24.29 12.91 -8.39
CA ILE A 47 22.97 12.81 -9.03
C ILE A 47 23.02 13.42 -10.43
N THR A 48 23.51 14.66 -10.56
CA THR A 48 23.61 15.34 -11.86
C THR A 48 24.47 14.55 -12.85
N VAL A 49 25.64 14.06 -12.42
CA VAL A 49 26.54 13.29 -13.28
C VAL A 49 25.91 11.98 -13.74
N VAL A 50 25.27 11.23 -12.84
CA VAL A 50 24.63 9.94 -13.17
C VAL A 50 23.46 10.15 -14.12
N LEU A 51 22.59 11.13 -13.86
CA LEU A 51 21.46 11.43 -14.73
C LEU A 51 21.93 11.91 -16.11
N ALA A 52 22.92 12.80 -16.17
CA ALA A 52 23.49 13.29 -17.43
C ALA A 52 24.17 12.17 -18.22
N ALA A 53 24.92 11.29 -17.57
CA ALA A 53 25.55 10.14 -18.23
C ALA A 53 24.51 9.14 -18.75
N ALA A 54 23.52 8.77 -17.94
CA ALA A 54 22.48 7.80 -18.33
C ALA A 54 21.62 8.31 -19.49
N THR A 55 21.21 9.58 -19.44
CA THR A 55 20.47 10.24 -20.54
C THR A 55 21.35 10.44 -21.77
N GLY A 56 22.60 10.87 -21.60
CA GLY A 56 23.57 11.04 -22.69
C GLY A 56 23.84 9.73 -23.43
N ILE A 57 24.06 8.62 -22.72
CA ILE A 57 24.25 7.29 -23.33
C ILE A 57 23.00 6.86 -24.10
N ALA A 58 21.80 7.09 -23.55
CA ALA A 58 20.55 6.74 -24.21
C ALA A 58 20.33 7.56 -25.50
N VAL A 59 20.66 8.86 -25.45
CA VAL A 59 20.61 9.78 -26.60
C VAL A 59 21.65 9.41 -27.66
N LEU A 60 22.90 9.11 -27.28
CA LEU A 60 23.94 8.69 -28.23
C LEU A 60 23.59 7.38 -28.95
N ARG A 61 22.87 6.47 -28.29
CA ARG A 61 22.39 5.21 -28.88
C ARG A 61 21.08 5.37 -29.66
N TRP A 62 20.43 6.53 -29.58
CA TRP A 62 19.14 6.78 -30.21
C TRP A 62 19.15 6.58 -31.73
N PRO A 63 20.13 7.09 -32.53
CA PRO A 63 20.15 6.93 -33.98
C PRO A 63 20.10 5.46 -34.42
N VAL A 64 20.84 4.59 -33.71
CA VAL A 64 20.85 3.14 -33.96
C VAL A 64 19.50 2.50 -33.62
N SER A 65 18.86 2.95 -32.54
CA SER A 65 17.54 2.47 -32.12
C SER A 65 16.39 2.98 -33.01
N TRP A 66 16.55 4.16 -33.63
CA TRP A 66 15.60 4.73 -34.57
C TRP A 66 15.57 3.91 -35.87
N VAL A 67 16.73 3.54 -36.40
CA VAL A 67 16.85 2.68 -37.59
C VAL A 67 16.23 1.29 -37.36
N ARG A 68 16.36 0.70 -36.16
CA ARG A 68 15.78 -0.63 -35.85
C ARG A 68 14.32 -0.62 -35.38
N LYS A 69 13.85 0.44 -34.71
CA LYS A 69 12.55 0.43 -33.98
C LYS A 69 11.69 1.69 -34.17
N ARG A 70 12.08 2.64 -35.03
CA ARG A 70 11.42 3.95 -35.23
C ARG A 70 11.10 4.71 -33.92
N ARG A 71 11.96 4.59 -32.92
CA ARG A 71 11.75 5.19 -31.59
C ARG A 71 11.88 6.72 -31.61
N ARG A 72 10.95 7.42 -30.96
CA ARG A 72 11.01 8.89 -30.77
C ARG A 72 12.14 9.27 -29.81
N PHE A 73 12.73 10.43 -30.02
CA PHE A 73 13.80 10.96 -29.17
C PHE A 73 13.38 11.11 -27.70
N SER A 74 12.16 11.59 -27.44
CA SER A 74 11.60 11.73 -26.09
C SER A 74 11.53 10.41 -25.31
N VAL A 75 11.29 9.29 -26.00
CA VAL A 75 11.28 7.95 -25.39
C VAL A 75 12.68 7.53 -24.96
N ALA A 76 13.70 7.78 -25.79
CA ALA A 76 15.08 7.47 -25.43
C ALA A 76 15.56 8.30 -24.24
N LEU A 77 15.16 9.58 -24.17
CA LEU A 77 15.47 10.45 -23.04
C LEU A 77 14.79 9.97 -21.74
N ALA A 78 13.50 9.63 -21.80
CA ALA A 78 12.77 9.09 -20.65
C ALA A 78 13.38 7.77 -20.15
N GLU A 79 13.69 6.83 -21.05
CA GLU A 79 14.35 5.56 -20.68
C GLU A 79 15.74 5.78 -20.07
N GLY A 80 16.50 6.76 -20.56
CA GLY A 80 17.79 7.15 -20.00
C GLY A 80 17.67 7.72 -18.59
N LEU A 81 16.67 8.58 -18.37
CA LEU A 81 16.37 9.14 -17.04
C LEU A 81 15.99 8.03 -16.05
N VAL A 82 15.12 7.10 -16.44
CA VAL A 82 14.70 5.95 -15.62
C VAL A 82 15.89 5.03 -15.28
N LYS A 83 16.81 4.80 -16.21
CA LYS A 83 18.07 4.09 -15.89
C LYS A 83 18.93 4.83 -14.87
N GLY A 84 18.94 6.16 -14.95
CA GLY A 84 19.56 7.00 -13.94
C GLY A 84 18.91 6.80 -12.57
N PHE A 85 17.57 6.72 -12.51
CA PHE A 85 16.85 6.46 -11.26
C PHE A 85 17.20 5.08 -10.66
N GLU A 86 17.26 4.03 -11.49
CA GLU A 86 17.70 2.69 -11.06
C GLU A 86 19.12 2.72 -10.46
N ALA A 87 20.04 3.45 -11.11
CA ALA A 87 21.43 3.57 -10.67
C ALA A 87 21.59 4.41 -9.39
N LEU A 88 20.75 5.43 -9.19
CA LEU A 88 20.80 6.30 -8.01
C LEU A 88 20.19 5.64 -6.76
N GLY A 89 19.30 4.67 -6.96
CA GLY A 89 18.80 3.79 -5.92
C GLY A 89 17.41 4.14 -5.39
N PRO A 90 17.08 3.70 -4.16
CA PRO A 90 15.69 3.60 -3.69
C PRO A 90 14.88 4.90 -3.73
N THR A 91 15.45 6.06 -3.39
CA THR A 91 14.73 7.34 -3.41
C THR A 91 14.24 7.69 -4.82
N PHE A 92 15.08 7.47 -5.83
CA PHE A 92 14.74 7.78 -7.22
C PHE A 92 13.84 6.71 -7.84
N VAL A 93 13.99 5.45 -7.42
CA VAL A 93 13.02 4.39 -7.74
C VAL A 93 11.63 4.79 -7.22
N LYS A 94 11.50 5.22 -5.96
CA LYS A 94 10.23 5.71 -5.40
C LYS A 94 9.69 6.93 -6.12
N LEU A 95 10.54 7.91 -6.44
CA LEU A 95 10.14 9.06 -7.25
C LEU A 95 9.54 8.60 -8.59
N GLY A 96 10.18 7.64 -9.26
CA GLY A 96 9.66 7.05 -10.47
C GLY A 96 8.33 6.30 -10.27
N GLN A 97 8.18 5.54 -9.18
CA GLN A 97 6.92 4.86 -8.85
C GLN A 97 5.78 5.87 -8.64
N LEU A 98 6.03 6.98 -7.93
CA LEU A 98 5.09 8.07 -7.77
C LEU A 98 4.70 8.65 -9.14
N MET A 99 5.68 8.92 -10.01
CA MET A 99 5.43 9.44 -11.36
C MET A 99 4.60 8.48 -12.24
N ALA A 100 4.82 7.17 -12.11
CA ALA A 100 4.05 6.16 -12.83
C ALA A 100 2.60 6.06 -12.31
N SER A 101 2.39 6.34 -11.02
CA SER A 101 1.08 6.25 -10.36
C SER A 101 0.23 7.53 -10.45
N SER A 102 0.78 8.62 -10.99
CA SER A 102 0.14 9.95 -11.06
C SER A 102 -0.20 10.36 -12.51
N PRO A 103 -1.19 9.72 -13.15
CA PRO A 103 -1.56 10.02 -14.53
C PRO A 103 -2.05 11.46 -14.68
N GLY A 104 -1.52 12.17 -15.67
CA GLY A 104 -1.89 13.57 -15.97
C GLY A 104 -1.02 14.64 -15.30
N VAL A 105 -0.21 14.28 -14.30
CA VAL A 105 0.77 15.20 -13.68
C VAL A 105 2.08 15.23 -14.48
N PHE A 106 2.51 14.07 -14.96
CA PHE A 106 3.77 13.91 -15.70
C PHE A 106 3.54 13.63 -17.19
N PRO A 107 4.48 13.98 -18.08
CA PRO A 107 4.40 13.60 -19.49
C PRO A 107 4.20 12.09 -19.65
N PRO A 108 3.26 11.62 -20.48
CA PRO A 108 2.95 10.18 -20.61
C PRO A 108 4.18 9.33 -20.92
N VAL A 109 5.05 9.83 -21.81
CA VAL A 109 6.30 9.14 -22.19
C VAL A 109 7.21 8.85 -20.99
N LEU A 110 7.22 9.72 -19.99
CA LEU A 110 8.02 9.57 -18.78
C LEU A 110 7.32 8.66 -17.77
N ALA A 111 6.02 8.87 -17.53
CA ALA A 111 5.23 8.01 -16.64
C ALA A 111 5.27 6.54 -17.10
N ASP A 112 5.12 6.29 -18.40
CA ASP A 112 5.19 4.96 -19.00
C ASP A 112 6.57 4.33 -18.82
N ALA A 113 7.65 5.11 -19.00
CA ALA A 113 9.01 4.61 -18.79
C ALA A 113 9.25 4.23 -17.32
N CYS A 114 8.68 4.99 -16.39
CA CYS A 114 8.77 4.73 -14.95
C CYS A 114 8.03 3.45 -14.51
N LEU A 115 7.13 2.88 -15.33
CA LEU A 115 6.46 1.60 -14.99
C LEU A 115 7.46 0.46 -14.75
N ARG A 116 8.66 0.50 -15.37
CA ARG A 116 9.73 -0.48 -15.12
C ARG A 116 10.28 -0.42 -13.69
N LEU A 117 10.15 0.71 -13.01
CA LEU A 117 10.61 0.89 -11.62
C LEU A 117 9.67 0.24 -10.60
N LEU A 118 8.57 -0.36 -11.06
CA LEU A 118 7.68 -1.18 -10.24
C LEU A 118 8.24 -2.61 -10.03
N ASP A 119 9.24 -3.03 -10.83
CA ASP A 119 9.84 -4.35 -10.73
C ASP A 119 10.89 -4.47 -9.60
N GLY A 120 11.18 -5.70 -9.18
CA GLY A 120 12.03 -6.01 -8.03
C GLY A 120 13.46 -5.47 -8.13
N VAL A 121 13.99 -5.04 -6.98
CA VAL A 121 15.36 -4.51 -6.84
C VAL A 121 16.34 -5.60 -6.37
N PRO A 122 17.62 -5.53 -6.78
CA PRO A 122 18.63 -6.49 -6.32
C PRO A 122 18.77 -6.53 -4.79
N PRO A 123 19.01 -7.70 -4.19
CA PRO A 123 19.20 -7.83 -2.74
C PRO A 123 20.52 -7.23 -2.27
N VAL A 124 20.57 -6.84 -0.99
CA VAL A 124 21.80 -6.46 -0.29
C VAL A 124 22.56 -7.73 0.13
N PRO A 125 23.91 -7.73 0.12
CA PRO A 125 24.70 -8.85 0.63
C PRO A 125 24.32 -9.26 2.05
N ALA A 126 24.21 -10.57 2.29
CA ALA A 126 23.73 -11.16 3.53
C ALA A 126 24.44 -10.63 4.78
N HIS A 127 25.78 -10.52 4.73
CA HIS A 127 26.57 -10.03 5.86
C HIS A 127 26.15 -8.62 6.33
N LYS A 128 25.60 -7.77 5.45
CA LYS A 128 25.09 -6.46 5.86
C LYS A 128 23.72 -6.57 6.52
N ALA A 129 22.85 -7.44 6.01
CA ALA A 129 21.54 -7.71 6.60
C ALA A 129 21.69 -8.32 8.00
N ARG A 130 22.57 -9.32 8.17
CA ARG A 130 22.91 -9.92 9.47
C ARG A 130 23.31 -8.84 10.48
N ARG A 131 24.24 -7.95 10.13
CA ARG A 131 24.66 -6.85 11.03
C ARG A 131 23.53 -5.91 11.44
N VAL A 132 22.55 -5.64 10.57
CA VAL A 132 21.39 -4.83 10.93
C VAL A 132 20.58 -5.55 12.01
N VAL A 133 20.30 -6.84 11.82
CA VAL A 133 19.59 -7.67 12.78
C VAL A 133 20.33 -7.76 14.12
N GLU A 134 21.63 -8.03 14.09
CA GLU A 134 22.44 -8.17 15.30
C GLU A 134 22.51 -6.87 16.10
N ARG A 135 22.62 -5.73 15.40
CA ARG A 135 22.63 -4.43 16.06
C ARG A 135 21.27 -4.09 16.68
N ASP A 136 20.19 -4.34 15.96
CA ASP A 136 18.84 -3.97 16.42
C ASP A 136 18.32 -4.89 17.51
N LEU A 137 18.77 -6.15 17.57
CA LEU A 137 18.32 -7.12 18.56
C LEU A 137 19.36 -7.39 19.67
N GLY A 138 20.55 -6.77 19.59
CA GLY A 138 21.57 -6.84 20.64
C GLY A 138 22.25 -8.21 20.81
N GLY A 139 22.21 -9.07 19.79
CA GLY A 139 22.77 -10.43 19.86
C GLY A 139 23.27 -10.92 18.50
N ARG A 140 24.17 -11.91 18.48
CA ARG A 140 24.61 -12.56 17.24
C ARG A 140 23.46 -13.33 16.59
N ILE A 141 23.43 -13.43 15.26
CA ILE A 141 22.40 -14.21 14.55
C ILE A 141 22.31 -15.63 15.11
N GLU A 142 23.45 -16.27 15.36
CA GLU A 142 23.50 -17.63 15.88
C GLU A 142 23.09 -17.71 17.34
N ALA A 143 22.87 -16.62 18.06
CA ALA A 143 22.24 -16.65 19.39
C ALA A 143 20.72 -16.49 19.27
N LEU A 144 20.28 -15.62 18.35
CA LEU A 144 18.89 -15.23 18.13
C LEU A 144 18.06 -16.32 17.42
N PHE A 145 18.64 -17.00 16.45
CA PHE A 145 17.95 -17.99 15.61
C PHE A 145 18.66 -19.34 15.64
N ASP A 146 17.91 -20.40 15.39
CA ASP A 146 18.46 -21.74 15.18
C ASP A 146 19.10 -21.85 13.79
N SER A 147 18.42 -21.31 12.78
CA SER A 147 18.99 -21.12 11.44
C SER A 147 18.52 -19.80 10.82
N PHE A 148 19.34 -19.24 9.93
CA PHE A 148 19.05 -18.01 9.19
C PHE A 148 19.58 -18.18 7.76
N ASP A 149 18.71 -17.99 6.78
CA ASP A 149 19.06 -18.12 5.36
C ASP A 149 19.71 -16.81 4.86
N ASP A 150 20.94 -16.90 4.39
CA ASP A 150 21.65 -15.76 3.81
C ASP A 150 21.09 -15.34 2.45
N VAL A 151 20.35 -16.22 1.76
CA VAL A 151 19.65 -15.90 0.53
C VAL A 151 18.27 -15.32 0.90
N PRO A 152 17.97 -14.05 0.56
CA PRO A 152 16.67 -13.48 0.87
C PRO A 152 15.58 -14.15 0.01
N LEU A 153 14.44 -14.41 0.63
CA LEU A 153 13.21 -14.86 -0.04
C LEU A 153 12.67 -13.80 -1.00
N SER A 154 12.79 -12.53 -0.61
CA SER A 154 12.35 -11.39 -1.42
C SER A 154 13.17 -10.14 -1.10
N ALA A 155 13.24 -9.23 -2.06
CA ALA A 155 13.89 -7.93 -1.91
C ALA A 155 13.00 -6.84 -2.50
N ALA A 156 12.72 -5.82 -1.69
CA ALA A 156 11.94 -4.64 -2.02
C ALA A 156 12.82 -3.37 -1.97
N SER A 157 12.20 -2.22 -2.23
CA SER A 157 12.88 -0.92 -2.33
C SER A 157 13.62 -0.53 -1.04
N VAL A 158 13.01 -0.75 0.13
CA VAL A 158 13.56 -0.34 1.43
C VAL A 158 14.00 -1.49 2.34
N ALA A 159 13.56 -2.72 2.07
CA ALA A 159 13.81 -3.89 2.91
C ALA A 159 13.99 -5.18 2.09
N GLN A 160 14.49 -6.22 2.73
CA GLN A 160 14.53 -7.58 2.19
C GLN A 160 14.12 -8.59 3.27
N VAL A 161 13.59 -9.73 2.85
CA VAL A 161 13.02 -10.75 3.75
C VAL A 161 13.89 -11.99 3.72
N HIS A 162 14.29 -12.47 4.89
CA HIS A 162 15.07 -13.69 5.06
C HIS A 162 14.25 -14.77 5.76
N ALA A 163 14.44 -16.02 5.34
CA ALA A 163 13.93 -17.17 6.08
C ALA A 163 14.76 -17.40 7.35
N CYS A 164 14.11 -17.82 8.43
CA CYS A 164 14.80 -18.29 9.63
C CYS A 164 13.97 -19.32 10.39
N VAL A 165 14.62 -20.02 11.32
CA VAL A 165 13.98 -20.88 12.30
C VAL A 165 14.31 -20.31 13.68
N MET A 166 13.27 -20.05 14.48
CA MET A 166 13.42 -19.57 15.85
C MET A 166 14.04 -20.65 16.75
N ARG A 167 14.61 -20.25 17.89
CA ARG A 167 15.21 -21.17 18.86
C ARG A 167 14.26 -22.19 19.47
N ASP A 168 12.96 -21.92 19.43
CA ASP A 168 11.90 -22.84 19.87
C ASP A 168 11.35 -23.73 18.73
N GLY A 169 11.96 -23.66 17.53
CA GLY A 169 11.60 -24.47 16.38
C GLY A 169 10.53 -23.88 15.46
N ARG A 170 9.97 -22.70 15.76
CA ARG A 170 9.00 -22.05 14.89
C ARG A 170 9.64 -21.55 13.58
N ASP A 171 8.95 -21.77 12.46
CA ASP A 171 9.31 -21.22 11.16
C ASP A 171 8.95 -19.71 11.10
N ALA A 172 9.93 -18.88 10.78
CA ALA A 172 9.77 -17.43 10.77
C ALA A 172 10.41 -16.79 9.53
N VAL A 173 10.05 -15.52 9.30
CA VAL A 173 10.74 -14.64 8.37
C VAL A 173 11.16 -13.36 9.07
N VAL A 174 12.31 -12.83 8.67
CA VAL A 174 12.82 -11.55 9.16
C VAL A 174 12.86 -10.56 7.99
N LYS A 175 12.00 -9.54 8.04
CA LYS A 175 12.06 -8.37 7.17
C LYS A 175 13.07 -7.39 7.76
N VAL A 176 14.16 -7.16 7.02
CA VAL A 176 15.30 -6.32 7.44
C VAL A 176 15.38 -5.12 6.52
N GLN A 177 15.36 -3.90 7.06
CA GLN A 177 15.58 -2.70 6.25
C GLN A 177 17.00 -2.68 5.69
N ARG A 178 17.14 -2.11 4.48
CA ARG A 178 18.44 -1.98 3.82
C ARG A 178 19.36 -1.10 4.68
N PRO A 179 20.63 -1.48 4.86
CA PRO A 179 21.59 -0.67 5.61
C PRO A 179 21.69 0.76 5.05
N GLU A 180 21.78 1.74 5.94
CA GLU A 180 21.92 3.17 5.64
C GLU A 180 20.76 3.78 4.82
N ILE A 181 19.65 3.07 4.62
CA ILE A 181 18.54 3.53 3.77
C ILE A 181 17.97 4.86 4.25
N ARG A 182 17.76 5.01 5.57
CA ARG A 182 17.27 6.25 6.20
C ARG A 182 18.16 7.44 5.88
N ARG A 183 19.47 7.32 6.12
CA ARG A 183 20.44 8.39 5.84
C ARG A 183 20.47 8.73 4.35
N ARG A 184 20.57 7.74 3.46
CA ARG A 184 20.65 7.99 2.00
C ARG A 184 19.39 8.67 1.49
N MET A 185 18.21 8.21 1.88
CA MET A 185 16.94 8.81 1.48
C MET A 185 16.82 10.23 2.02
N ARG A 186 17.22 10.49 3.27
CA ARG A 186 17.26 11.85 3.85
C ARG A 186 18.12 12.80 3.01
N VAL A 187 19.33 12.38 2.63
CA VAL A 187 20.23 13.22 1.80
C VAL A 187 19.63 13.43 0.41
N ASP A 188 19.13 12.37 -0.23
CA ASP A 188 18.50 12.45 -1.56
C ASP A 188 17.29 13.40 -1.57
N LEU A 189 16.43 13.32 -0.54
CA LEU A 189 15.23 14.16 -0.42
C LEU A 189 15.58 15.63 -0.19
N ARG A 190 16.61 15.94 0.61
CA ARG A 190 17.12 17.32 0.76
C ARG A 190 17.64 17.88 -0.56
N VAL A 191 18.40 17.09 -1.31
CA VAL A 191 18.87 17.48 -2.65
C VAL A 191 17.72 17.69 -3.62
N ALA A 192 16.74 16.78 -3.62
CA ALA A 192 15.54 16.89 -4.45
C ALA A 192 14.74 18.15 -4.09
N PHE A 193 14.59 18.47 -2.80
CA PHE A 193 13.87 19.65 -2.32
C PHE A 193 14.55 20.95 -2.72
N ALA A 194 15.88 21.02 -2.58
CA ALA A 194 16.67 22.17 -3.03
C ALA A 194 16.57 22.34 -4.56
N GLY A 195 16.66 21.24 -5.31
CA GLY A 195 16.49 21.23 -6.76
C GLY A 195 15.10 21.68 -7.20
N ALA A 196 14.04 21.15 -6.58
CA ALA A 196 12.65 21.55 -6.84
C ALA A 196 12.43 23.04 -6.55
N SER A 197 12.95 23.53 -5.41
CA SER A 197 12.88 24.95 -5.05
C SER A 197 13.59 25.85 -6.08
N LEU A 198 14.69 25.39 -6.65
CA LEU A 198 15.41 26.11 -7.71
C LEU A 198 14.61 26.11 -9.02
N LEU A 199 14.05 24.96 -9.41
CA LEU A 199 13.26 24.83 -10.65
C LEU A 199 11.99 25.67 -10.61
N GLU A 200 11.29 25.73 -9.48
CA GLU A 200 10.10 26.59 -9.30
C GLU A 200 10.42 28.07 -9.47
N ARG A 201 11.65 28.51 -9.15
CA ARG A 201 12.09 29.90 -9.34
C ARG A 201 12.35 30.25 -10.80
N PHE A 202 12.83 29.29 -11.60
CA PHE A 202 13.26 29.55 -12.98
C PHE A 202 12.24 29.14 -14.03
N PHE A 203 11.33 28.22 -13.72
CA PHE A 203 10.43 27.60 -14.69
C PHE A 203 8.98 27.61 -14.19
N GLU A 204 8.12 28.30 -14.93
CA GLU A 204 6.70 28.42 -14.59
C GLU A 204 5.98 27.07 -14.52
N PHE A 205 6.33 26.11 -15.38
CA PHE A 205 5.77 24.77 -15.35
C PHE A 205 5.94 24.08 -13.97
N PHE A 206 7.13 24.16 -13.38
CA PHE A 206 7.41 23.52 -12.08
C PHE A 206 6.72 24.24 -10.92
N ARG A 207 6.57 25.57 -11.03
CA ARG A 207 5.79 26.36 -10.08
C ARG A 207 4.31 25.98 -10.11
N ILE A 208 3.74 25.78 -11.30
CA ILE A 208 2.34 25.32 -11.45
C ILE A 208 2.18 23.88 -10.94
N ALA A 209 3.18 23.03 -11.16
CA ALA A 209 3.18 21.65 -10.71
C ALA A 209 3.50 21.46 -9.21
N ASN A 210 3.82 22.52 -8.46
CA ASN A 210 4.20 22.48 -7.05
C ASN A 210 5.25 21.39 -6.75
N ALA A 211 6.37 21.39 -7.47
CA ALA A 211 7.42 20.38 -7.35
C ALA A 211 7.93 20.20 -5.89
N THR A 212 7.98 21.27 -5.10
CA THR A 212 8.37 21.20 -3.68
C THR A 212 7.35 20.46 -2.82
N VAL A 213 6.06 20.55 -3.15
CA VAL A 213 4.99 19.79 -2.48
C VAL A 213 5.15 18.31 -2.76
N ILE A 214 5.41 17.92 -4.01
CA ILE A 214 5.65 16.52 -4.39
C ILE A 214 6.83 15.92 -3.59
N VAL A 215 7.91 16.69 -3.40
CA VAL A 215 9.06 16.22 -2.61
C VAL A 215 8.71 16.08 -1.12
N ARG A 216 7.88 16.96 -0.57
CA ARG A 216 7.40 16.85 0.82
C ARG A 216 6.52 15.62 1.01
N GLU A 217 5.57 15.38 0.10
CA GLU A 217 4.75 14.17 0.10
C GLU A 217 5.62 12.91 0.04
N LEU A 218 6.64 12.89 -0.83
CA LEU A 218 7.59 11.78 -0.90
C LEU A 218 8.38 11.58 0.41
N ASN A 219 8.75 12.66 1.10
CA ASN A 219 9.43 12.61 2.40
C ASN A 219 8.53 12.01 3.48
N ASP A 220 7.27 12.43 3.52
CA ASP A 220 6.30 11.94 4.50
C ASP A 220 5.99 10.46 4.27
N LEU A 221 5.72 10.05 3.02
CA LEU A 221 5.51 8.65 2.65
C LEU A 221 6.73 7.78 2.99
N THR A 222 7.93 8.26 2.68
CA THR A 222 9.19 7.55 3.00
C THR A 222 9.38 7.39 4.51
N ALA A 223 9.08 8.42 5.30
CA ALA A 223 9.23 8.36 6.75
C ALA A 223 8.32 7.30 7.37
N HIS A 224 7.06 7.21 6.90
CA HIS A 224 6.12 6.17 7.33
C HIS A 224 6.60 4.77 6.98
N GLU A 225 7.10 4.57 5.76
CA GLU A 225 7.56 3.25 5.29
C GLU A 225 8.85 2.78 5.99
N LEU A 226 9.67 3.71 6.48
CA LEU A 226 10.87 3.40 7.23
C LEU A 226 10.60 3.18 8.73
N ASN A 227 9.34 3.26 9.20
CA ASN A 227 8.96 2.90 10.56
C ASN A 227 8.44 1.44 10.62
N GLY A 228 9.36 0.51 10.88
CA GLY A 228 9.02 -0.92 10.98
C GLY A 228 8.17 -1.28 12.21
N ALA A 229 8.31 -0.53 13.32
CA ALA A 229 7.50 -0.76 14.51
C ALA A 229 6.02 -0.41 14.26
N ALA A 230 5.77 0.71 13.58
CA ALA A 230 4.43 1.11 13.17
C ALA A 230 3.82 0.13 12.14
N GLU A 231 4.61 -0.39 11.20
CA GLU A 231 4.16 -1.45 10.30
C GLU A 231 3.76 -2.73 11.06
N ALA A 232 4.63 -3.22 11.95
CA ALA A 232 4.38 -4.43 12.74
C ALA A 232 3.15 -4.28 13.65
N LEU A 233 2.97 -3.11 14.27
CA LEU A 233 1.80 -2.83 15.11
C LEU A 233 0.50 -2.80 14.28
N ARG A 234 0.53 -2.18 13.10
CA ARG A 234 -0.61 -2.17 12.18
C ARG A 234 -1.00 -3.59 11.73
N GLN A 235 -0.02 -4.43 11.40
CA GLN A 235 -0.25 -5.85 11.10
C GLN A 235 -0.88 -6.60 12.29
N GLN A 236 -0.34 -6.43 13.50
CA GLN A 236 -0.87 -7.06 14.71
C GLN A 236 -2.32 -6.62 14.97
N ASN A 237 -2.62 -5.33 14.84
CA ASN A 237 -3.97 -4.81 15.04
C ASN A 237 -4.95 -5.37 14.01
N PHE A 238 -4.56 -5.42 12.73
CA PHE A 238 -5.38 -6.03 11.70
C PHE A 238 -5.63 -7.52 11.98
N ARG A 239 -4.59 -8.28 12.36
CA ARG A 239 -4.71 -9.68 12.78
C ARG A 239 -5.70 -9.86 13.93
N ASN A 240 -5.61 -9.03 14.97
CA ASN A 240 -6.52 -9.07 16.10
C ASN A 240 -7.97 -8.81 15.67
N ASN A 241 -8.19 -7.85 14.77
CA ASN A 241 -9.51 -7.54 14.22
C ASN A 241 -10.10 -8.71 13.42
N VAL A 242 -9.30 -9.44 12.64
CA VAL A 242 -9.77 -10.66 11.94
C VAL A 242 -10.38 -11.66 12.93
N HIS A 243 -9.75 -11.84 14.10
CA HIS A 243 -10.16 -12.80 15.11
C HIS A 243 -11.30 -12.34 16.02
N VAL A 244 -11.76 -11.08 15.91
CA VAL A 244 -12.95 -10.59 16.64
C VAL A 244 -14.18 -11.43 16.29
N PHE A 245 -14.26 -11.90 15.04
CA PHE A 245 -15.32 -12.79 14.57
C PHE A 245 -14.79 -14.22 14.45
N GLY A 246 -15.51 -15.18 15.05
CA GLY A 246 -15.15 -16.60 15.02
C GLY A 246 -15.31 -17.26 13.64
N ASP A 247 -15.90 -16.58 12.67
CA ASP A 247 -16.18 -17.10 11.32
C ASP A 247 -15.17 -16.64 10.25
N ASN A 248 -14.03 -16.10 10.67
CA ASN A 248 -12.95 -15.65 9.77
C ASN A 248 -11.75 -16.62 9.72
N ALA A 249 -11.94 -17.89 10.10
CA ALA A 249 -10.87 -18.90 10.16
C ALA A 249 -10.17 -19.17 8.81
N GLY A 250 -10.85 -18.85 7.69
CA GLY A 250 -10.30 -18.96 6.34
C GLY A 250 -9.34 -17.83 5.93
N VAL A 251 -9.07 -16.86 6.81
CA VAL A 251 -8.13 -15.76 6.58
C VAL A 251 -6.98 -15.84 7.57
N MET A 252 -5.77 -15.54 7.09
CA MET A 252 -4.53 -15.63 7.82
C MET A 252 -3.77 -14.31 7.72
N VAL A 253 -3.29 -13.83 8.86
CA VAL A 253 -2.35 -12.71 8.95
C VAL A 253 -1.19 -13.21 9.82
N PRO A 254 0.07 -13.18 9.33
CA PRO A 254 1.19 -13.72 10.08
C PRO A 254 1.32 -13.08 11.47
N GLU A 255 1.56 -13.89 12.48
CA GLU A 255 1.83 -13.40 13.84
C GLU A 255 3.16 -12.62 13.88
N ILE A 256 3.18 -11.49 14.58
CA ILE A 256 4.41 -10.74 14.84
C ILE A 256 5.13 -11.32 16.06
N TYR A 257 6.40 -11.65 15.91
CA TYR A 257 7.25 -12.09 17.01
C TYR A 257 8.00 -10.90 17.60
N TRP A 258 7.30 -10.15 18.47
CA TRP A 258 7.79 -8.92 19.10
C TRP A 258 9.14 -9.05 19.81
N SER A 259 9.42 -10.22 20.39
CA SER A 259 10.71 -10.57 21.00
C SER A 259 11.89 -10.63 20.01
N HIS A 260 11.61 -10.53 18.71
CA HIS A 260 12.60 -10.52 17.62
C HIS A 260 12.34 -9.34 16.66
N CYS A 261 11.63 -8.30 17.12
CA CYS A 261 11.42 -7.05 16.40
C CYS A 261 12.28 -5.92 16.98
N GLY A 262 12.68 -4.99 16.12
CA GLY A 262 13.44 -3.79 16.47
C GLY A 262 13.13 -2.65 15.49
N PRO A 263 13.86 -1.52 15.54
CA PRO A 263 13.56 -0.35 14.72
C PRO A 263 13.56 -0.63 13.20
N ARG A 264 14.43 -1.53 12.74
CA ARG A 264 14.65 -1.84 11.32
C ARG A 264 14.42 -3.31 10.99
N VAL A 265 13.86 -4.06 11.95
CA VAL A 265 13.71 -5.51 11.89
C VAL A 265 12.30 -5.88 12.31
N ILE A 266 11.57 -6.57 11.45
CA ILE A 266 10.28 -7.17 11.78
C ILE A 266 10.42 -8.67 11.63
N CYS A 267 10.21 -9.41 12.72
CA CYS A 267 10.15 -10.87 12.70
C CYS A 267 8.70 -11.31 12.79
N MET A 268 8.30 -12.25 11.93
CA MET A 268 6.92 -12.73 11.87
C MET A 268 6.84 -14.19 11.44
N GLU A 269 5.69 -14.80 11.67
CA GLU A 269 5.36 -16.16 11.23
C GLU A 269 5.59 -16.34 9.73
N ARG A 270 6.19 -17.47 9.36
CA ARG A 270 6.37 -17.80 7.94
C ARG A 270 5.13 -18.49 7.38
N VAL A 271 4.57 -17.89 6.34
CA VAL A 271 3.50 -18.51 5.53
C VAL A 271 4.04 -18.98 4.17
N ARG A 272 3.34 -19.93 3.55
CA ARG A 272 3.64 -20.50 2.24
C ARG A 272 2.39 -20.50 1.38
N GLY A 273 2.55 -20.12 0.12
CA GLY A 273 1.43 -19.96 -0.80
C GLY A 273 1.83 -19.27 -2.10
N THR A 274 0.83 -18.99 -2.90
CA THR A 274 0.96 -18.34 -4.21
C THR A 274 0.29 -16.97 -4.20
N PRO A 275 0.97 -15.90 -4.65
CA PRO A 275 0.34 -14.59 -4.77
C PRO A 275 -0.86 -14.63 -5.72
N VAL A 276 -1.99 -14.04 -5.32
CA VAL A 276 -3.29 -14.18 -6.00
C VAL A 276 -3.23 -13.77 -7.48
N GLY A 277 -2.46 -12.73 -7.83
CA GLY A 277 -2.34 -12.31 -9.23
C GLY A 277 -1.38 -13.14 -10.09
N ARG A 278 -0.73 -14.17 -9.53
CA ARG A 278 0.09 -15.13 -10.28
C ARG A 278 -0.57 -16.49 -10.46
N ILE A 279 -1.70 -16.73 -9.78
CA ILE A 279 -2.43 -17.99 -9.85
C ILE A 279 -2.89 -18.20 -11.29
N THR A 280 -2.40 -19.28 -11.89
CA THR A 280 -2.87 -19.76 -13.18
C THR A 280 -4.07 -20.68 -13.00
N THR A 281 -4.92 -20.79 -14.02
CA THR A 281 -6.09 -21.69 -13.99
C THR A 281 -5.73 -23.16 -13.77
N SER A 282 -4.50 -23.58 -14.07
CA SER A 282 -3.98 -24.92 -13.77
C SER A 282 -3.63 -25.13 -12.29
N GLU A 283 -3.22 -24.07 -11.58
CA GLU A 283 -2.89 -24.10 -10.14
C GLU A 283 -4.15 -24.02 -9.26
N LEU A 284 -5.30 -23.68 -9.86
CA LEU A 284 -6.62 -23.70 -9.22
C LEU A 284 -7.20 -25.12 -9.03
N ALA A 285 -6.53 -26.15 -9.54
CA ALA A 285 -7.01 -27.53 -9.43
C ALA A 285 -7.01 -27.97 -7.95
N GLY A 286 -8.18 -27.91 -7.31
CA GLY A 286 -8.40 -28.30 -5.91
C GLY A 286 -8.51 -27.14 -4.91
N ILE A 287 -8.37 -25.89 -5.36
CA ILE A 287 -8.55 -24.69 -4.52
C ILE A 287 -9.87 -24.01 -4.92
N ASP A 288 -10.76 -23.80 -3.94
CA ASP A 288 -11.96 -22.96 -4.14
C ASP A 288 -11.58 -21.48 -4.12
N SER A 289 -11.12 -20.99 -5.28
CA SER A 289 -10.68 -19.60 -5.46
C SER A 289 -11.79 -18.58 -5.25
N GLU A 290 -13.03 -18.94 -5.55
CA GLU A 290 -14.18 -18.08 -5.28
C GLU A 290 -14.35 -17.91 -3.78
N LEU A 291 -14.38 -19.01 -3.01
CA LEU A 291 -14.53 -18.94 -1.55
C LEU A 291 -13.37 -18.21 -0.87
N GLN A 292 -12.13 -18.43 -1.34
CA GLN A 292 -10.97 -17.69 -0.84
C GLN A 292 -11.14 -16.18 -1.08
N LEU A 293 -11.50 -15.79 -2.30
CA LEU A 293 -11.70 -14.38 -2.62
C LEU A 293 -12.85 -13.78 -1.78
N ARG A 294 -13.95 -14.51 -1.60
CA ARG A 294 -15.07 -14.13 -0.74
C ARG A 294 -14.63 -13.89 0.70
N ARG A 295 -13.84 -14.80 1.28
CA ARG A 295 -13.29 -14.69 2.65
C ARG A 295 -12.36 -13.49 2.80
N GLY A 296 -11.46 -13.29 1.85
CA GLY A 296 -10.56 -12.14 1.84
C GLY A 296 -11.31 -10.81 1.75
N VAL A 297 -12.27 -10.70 0.84
CA VAL A 297 -13.10 -9.50 0.68
C VAL A 297 -13.96 -9.25 1.92
N LYS A 298 -14.56 -10.29 2.51
CA LYS A 298 -15.35 -10.19 3.75
C LYS A 298 -14.54 -9.55 4.87
N VAL A 299 -13.37 -10.13 5.21
CA VAL A 299 -12.50 -9.61 6.27
C VAL A 299 -12.03 -8.19 5.96
N TRP A 300 -11.72 -7.89 4.70
CA TRP A 300 -11.33 -6.54 4.32
C TRP A 300 -12.47 -5.52 4.46
N LEU A 301 -13.70 -5.88 4.10
CA LEU A 301 -14.88 -5.02 4.30
C LEU A 301 -15.20 -4.83 5.79
N GLU A 302 -15.05 -5.87 6.61
CA GLU A 302 -15.17 -5.77 8.07
C GLU A 302 -14.13 -4.80 8.62
N ALA A 303 -12.87 -4.89 8.18
CA ALA A 303 -11.82 -3.95 8.57
C ALA A 303 -12.18 -2.50 8.26
N VAL A 304 -12.65 -2.22 7.03
CA VAL A 304 -13.08 -0.87 6.62
C VAL A 304 -14.25 -0.37 7.44
N VAL A 305 -15.32 -1.15 7.56
CA VAL A 305 -16.62 -0.66 8.06
C VAL A 305 -16.74 -0.77 9.58
N LEU A 306 -16.18 -1.82 10.19
CA LEU A 306 -16.35 -2.08 11.61
C LEU A 306 -15.16 -1.63 12.44
N HIS A 307 -13.94 -1.78 11.91
CA HIS A 307 -12.74 -1.53 12.71
C HIS A 307 -12.14 -0.14 12.48
N GLY A 308 -12.15 0.39 11.25
CA GLY A 308 -11.41 1.62 10.90
C GLY A 308 -10.19 1.33 10.05
N PRO A 309 -9.13 0.73 10.61
CA PRO A 309 -7.92 0.43 9.87
C PRO A 309 -8.14 -0.76 8.93
N PHE A 310 -7.79 -0.58 7.66
CA PHE A 310 -7.90 -1.59 6.62
C PHE A 310 -6.64 -1.67 5.76
N HIS A 311 -6.41 -2.84 5.18
CA HIS A 311 -5.25 -3.07 4.30
C HIS A 311 -5.33 -2.16 3.07
N GLY A 312 -4.39 -1.21 2.96
CA GLY A 312 -4.39 -0.16 1.95
C GLY A 312 -3.72 -0.55 0.63
N ASP A 313 -3.14 -1.75 0.55
CA ASP A 313 -2.46 -2.20 -0.67
C ASP A 313 -2.65 -3.69 -0.96
N VAL A 314 -3.86 -4.08 -1.34
CA VAL A 314 -4.25 -5.47 -1.64
C VAL A 314 -3.86 -5.89 -3.07
N HIS A 315 -2.76 -5.37 -3.61
CA HIS A 315 -2.28 -5.74 -4.94
C HIS A 315 -1.81 -7.21 -4.97
N ALA A 316 -1.50 -7.70 -6.17
CA ALA A 316 -1.28 -9.12 -6.47
C ALA A 316 -0.14 -9.80 -5.69
N GLY A 317 0.64 -9.04 -4.94
CA GLY A 317 1.80 -9.50 -4.17
C GLY A 317 1.54 -9.59 -2.67
N ASN A 318 0.46 -8.98 -2.18
CA ASN A 318 0.15 -8.84 -0.75
C ASN A 318 -1.08 -9.68 -0.33
N LEU A 319 -1.83 -10.19 -1.30
CA LEU A 319 -2.85 -11.23 -1.12
C LEU A 319 -2.34 -12.57 -1.66
N TRP A 320 -2.29 -13.58 -0.81
CA TRP A 320 -1.80 -14.91 -1.13
C TRP A 320 -2.88 -15.96 -0.93
N ALA A 321 -2.98 -16.92 -1.85
CA ALA A 321 -3.65 -18.19 -1.61
C ALA A 321 -2.63 -19.10 -0.92
N LEU A 322 -2.90 -19.47 0.33
CA LEU A 322 -1.99 -20.30 1.13
C LEU A 322 -2.18 -21.78 0.79
N ASP A 323 -1.11 -22.56 0.98
CA ASP A 323 -1.09 -24.00 0.69
C ASP A 323 -2.10 -24.79 1.54
N ASP A 324 -2.51 -24.24 2.69
CA ASP A 324 -3.51 -24.81 3.60
C ASP A 324 -4.97 -24.40 3.26
N GLY A 325 -5.17 -23.68 2.15
CA GLY A 325 -6.48 -23.25 1.68
C GLY A 325 -6.98 -21.93 2.26
N ARG A 326 -6.22 -21.26 3.14
CA ARG A 326 -6.56 -19.92 3.67
C ARG A 326 -6.09 -18.81 2.73
N VAL A 327 -6.61 -17.60 2.95
CA VAL A 327 -6.11 -16.37 2.30
C VAL A 327 -5.19 -15.61 3.23
N GLY A 328 -3.96 -15.37 2.79
CA GLY A 328 -2.95 -14.61 3.51
C GLY A 328 -2.94 -13.13 3.13
N PHE A 329 -2.99 -12.24 4.12
CA PHE A 329 -2.67 -10.81 3.96
C PHE A 329 -1.24 -10.54 4.44
N LEU A 330 -0.43 -9.92 3.58
CA LEU A 330 0.98 -9.62 3.81
C LEU A 330 1.28 -8.14 3.51
N ASP A 331 2.34 -7.61 4.11
CA ASP A 331 2.82 -6.24 3.94
C ASP A 331 1.81 -5.15 4.34
N PHE A 332 1.91 -4.74 5.61
CA PHE A 332 1.07 -3.70 6.19
C PHE A 332 1.75 -2.32 6.15
N GLY A 333 2.65 -2.10 5.19
CA GLY A 333 3.30 -0.80 4.98
C GLY A 333 2.29 0.32 4.70
N ILE A 334 1.22 -0.01 3.96
CA ILE A 334 0.12 0.88 3.63
C ILE A 334 -1.17 0.37 4.28
N VAL A 335 -1.69 1.13 5.23
CA VAL A 335 -2.97 0.91 5.91
C VAL A 335 -3.73 2.22 5.88
N GLY A 336 -4.97 2.18 5.41
CA GLY A 336 -5.89 3.31 5.51
C GLY A 336 -6.70 3.20 6.79
N GLU A 337 -7.15 4.32 7.34
CA GLU A 337 -8.04 4.34 8.50
C GLU A 337 -9.24 5.23 8.21
N LEU A 338 -10.41 4.62 8.04
CA LEU A 338 -11.61 5.39 7.73
C LEU A 338 -12.20 6.00 9.02
N PRO A 339 -12.43 7.33 9.07
CA PRO A 339 -13.06 7.97 10.21
C PRO A 339 -14.43 7.34 10.54
N GLU A 340 -14.79 7.31 11.82
CA GLU A 340 -16.00 6.67 12.31
C GLU A 340 -17.27 7.14 11.59
N GLU A 341 -17.37 8.43 11.34
CA GLU A 341 -18.53 9.03 10.68
C GLU A 341 -18.68 8.49 9.24
N TRP A 342 -17.57 8.33 8.53
CA TRP A 342 -17.55 7.76 7.18
C TRP A 342 -17.79 6.25 7.19
N ARG A 343 -17.38 5.54 8.25
CA ARG A 343 -17.76 4.12 8.44
C ARG A 343 -19.26 3.95 8.57
N ILE A 344 -19.91 4.80 9.37
CA ILE A 344 -21.38 4.79 9.53
C ILE A 344 -22.05 5.10 8.19
N VAL A 345 -21.55 6.10 7.45
CA VAL A 345 -22.04 6.42 6.10
C VAL A 345 -21.94 5.21 5.17
N LEU A 346 -20.78 4.55 5.08
CA LEU A 346 -20.61 3.36 4.23
C LEU A 346 -21.52 2.21 4.66
N ARG A 347 -21.68 1.97 5.95
CA ARG A 347 -22.59 0.94 6.48
C ARG A 347 -24.04 1.19 6.04
N GLU A 348 -24.52 2.43 6.18
CA GLU A 348 -25.88 2.80 5.75
C GLU A 348 -26.05 2.72 4.23
N MET A 349 -25.00 3.04 3.47
CA MET A 349 -25.01 2.88 2.02
C MET A 349 -25.14 1.40 1.63
N PHE A 350 -24.35 0.50 2.23
CA PHE A 350 -24.47 -0.93 1.97
C PHE A 350 -25.84 -1.49 2.38
N ARG A 351 -26.36 -1.07 3.54
CA ARG A 351 -27.70 -1.46 4.00
C ARG A 351 -28.77 -1.05 3.00
N ALA A 352 -28.74 0.22 2.57
CA ALA A 352 -29.68 0.76 1.59
C ALA A 352 -29.58 0.03 0.24
N SER A 353 -28.37 -0.26 -0.22
CA SER A 353 -28.17 -0.91 -1.50
C SER A 353 -28.63 -2.37 -1.55
N LEU A 354 -28.40 -3.13 -0.47
CA LEU A 354 -28.65 -4.57 -0.45
C LEU A 354 -30.10 -4.94 -0.09
N PHE A 355 -30.77 -4.11 0.72
CA PHE A 355 -32.01 -4.52 1.38
C PHE A 355 -33.23 -3.65 1.04
N ASP A 356 -33.19 -2.33 1.25
CA ASP A 356 -34.40 -1.50 1.26
C ASP A 356 -34.44 -0.35 0.23
N GLY A 357 -33.34 -0.06 -0.46
CA GLY A 357 -33.22 1.04 -1.42
C GLY A 357 -33.33 2.45 -0.79
N ASN A 358 -33.28 2.56 0.54
CA ASN A 358 -33.53 3.78 1.30
C ASN A 358 -32.23 4.45 1.77
N TYR A 359 -31.68 5.31 0.92
CA TYR A 359 -30.46 6.07 1.20
C TYR A 359 -30.70 7.33 2.04
N THR A 360 -31.89 7.52 2.61
CA THR A 360 -32.21 8.73 3.39
C THR A 360 -31.33 8.83 4.65
N GLU A 361 -31.04 7.70 5.31
CA GLU A 361 -30.18 7.70 6.49
C GLU A 361 -28.72 7.99 6.12
N ALA A 362 -28.19 7.37 5.06
CA ALA A 362 -26.86 7.71 4.54
C ALA A 362 -26.73 9.21 4.20
N ALA A 363 -27.75 9.78 3.55
CA ALA A 363 -27.80 11.21 3.24
C ALA A 363 -27.79 12.09 4.50
N ARG A 364 -28.55 11.69 5.54
CA ARG A 364 -28.56 12.38 6.84
C ARG A 364 -27.18 12.36 7.49
N ARG A 365 -26.49 11.22 7.46
CA ARG A 365 -25.14 11.07 8.03
C ARG A 365 -24.11 11.92 7.29
N ILE A 366 -24.16 11.95 5.96
CA ILE A 366 -23.31 12.85 5.14
C ILE A 366 -23.58 14.32 5.48
N ARG A 367 -24.84 14.69 5.74
CA ARG A 367 -25.18 16.07 6.12
C ARG A 367 -24.57 16.47 7.47
N MET A 368 -24.54 15.55 8.43
CA MET A 368 -23.93 15.77 9.74
C MET A 368 -22.41 16.01 9.67
N LEU A 369 -21.75 15.61 8.58
CA LEU A 369 -20.32 15.81 8.33
C LEU A 369 -19.95 17.24 7.88
N GLY A 370 -20.91 18.17 7.87
CA GLY A 370 -20.64 19.58 7.58
C GLY A 370 -20.87 19.96 6.12
N VAL A 371 -22.07 19.69 5.58
CA VAL A 371 -22.53 20.34 4.35
C VAL A 371 -22.53 21.85 4.59
N THR A 372 -21.72 22.60 3.83
CA THR A 372 -21.66 24.06 3.94
C THR A 372 -23.02 24.70 3.63
N GLU A 373 -23.32 25.78 4.35
CA GLU A 373 -24.55 26.58 4.18
C GLU A 373 -24.73 26.96 2.70
N GLY A 374 -25.77 26.40 2.07
CA GLY A 374 -26.06 26.65 0.65
C GLY A 374 -26.85 25.54 -0.04
N THR A 375 -26.86 24.32 0.52
CA THR A 375 -27.59 23.20 -0.07
C THR A 375 -28.98 23.06 0.58
N THR A 376 -30.00 23.71 0.03
CA THR A 376 -31.43 23.61 0.41
C THR A 376 -32.09 22.28 -0.01
N LEU A 377 -31.32 21.20 -0.20
CA LEU A 377 -31.86 19.89 -0.55
C LEU A 377 -32.15 19.09 0.72
N GLY A 378 -33.41 18.71 0.92
CA GLY A 378 -33.78 17.82 2.03
C GLY A 378 -33.17 16.42 1.89
N ASP A 379 -32.96 15.72 3.01
CA ASP A 379 -32.30 14.40 3.09
C ASP A 379 -32.84 13.37 2.08
N LYS A 380 -34.14 13.44 1.75
CA LYS A 380 -34.78 12.59 0.73
C LYS A 380 -34.26 12.82 -0.69
N LEU A 381 -33.99 14.07 -1.08
CA LEU A 381 -33.49 14.40 -2.42
C LEU A 381 -32.02 13.99 -2.57
N ILE A 382 -31.22 14.18 -1.52
CA ILE A 382 -29.85 13.68 -1.44
C ILE A 382 -29.85 12.14 -1.49
N GLY A 383 -30.74 11.50 -0.74
CA GLY A 383 -30.95 10.05 -0.79
C GLY A 383 -31.30 9.54 -2.21
N LEU A 384 -32.13 10.27 -2.97
CA LEU A 384 -32.42 9.93 -4.36
C LEU A 384 -31.21 10.10 -5.29
N GLN A 385 -30.34 11.10 -5.04
CA GLN A 385 -29.10 11.26 -5.80
C GLN A 385 -28.11 10.14 -5.50
N LEU A 386 -27.92 9.80 -4.21
CA LEU A 386 -27.14 8.63 -3.80
C LEU A 386 -27.71 7.35 -4.43
N ARG A 387 -29.02 7.14 -4.37
CA ARG A 387 -29.66 5.99 -5.03
C ARG A 387 -29.31 5.90 -6.51
N LYS A 388 -29.38 7.00 -7.26
CA LYS A 388 -29.02 6.98 -8.70
C LYS A 388 -27.54 6.65 -8.95
N LEU A 389 -26.65 6.98 -8.02
CA LEU A 389 -25.23 6.65 -8.10
C LEU A 389 -24.96 5.18 -7.72
N PHE A 390 -25.65 4.66 -6.72
CA PHE A 390 -25.39 3.34 -6.12
C PHE A 390 -26.25 2.21 -6.68
N GLU A 391 -27.48 2.48 -7.11
CA GLU A 391 -28.42 1.47 -7.66
C GLU A 391 -27.90 0.78 -8.93
N PRO A 392 -27.23 1.46 -9.88
CA PRO A 392 -26.61 0.78 -11.01
C PRO A 392 -25.44 -0.14 -10.62
N ILE A 393 -24.85 0.09 -9.44
CA ILE A 393 -23.55 -0.47 -9.05
C ILE A 393 -23.70 -1.57 -7.99
N LEU A 394 -24.73 -1.50 -7.16
CA LEU A 394 -25.07 -2.52 -6.16
C LEU A 394 -26.44 -3.18 -6.43
N GLY A 395 -27.21 -2.67 -7.40
CA GLY A 395 -28.49 -3.23 -7.82
C GLY A 395 -28.36 -4.38 -8.83
N ARG A 396 -29.52 -4.94 -9.20
CA ARG A 396 -29.68 -6.26 -9.85
C ARG A 396 -29.17 -6.38 -11.32
N GLY A 397 -28.45 -5.41 -11.87
CA GLY A 397 -28.35 -5.25 -13.33
C GLY A 397 -26.98 -5.03 -13.99
N ALA A 398 -25.88 -4.75 -13.29
CA ALA A 398 -24.59 -4.52 -13.95
C ALA A 398 -23.67 -5.74 -13.88
N ALA A 399 -23.34 -6.31 -15.05
CA ALA A 399 -22.53 -7.52 -15.19
C ALA A 399 -21.01 -7.30 -14.98
N ARG A 400 -20.55 -6.07 -14.80
CA ARG A 400 -19.17 -5.66 -14.45
C ARG A 400 -19.23 -4.28 -13.83
N LEU A 401 -18.58 -4.08 -12.70
CA LEU A 401 -18.58 -2.82 -11.96
C LEU A 401 -17.59 -1.87 -12.65
N ASP A 402 -17.82 -0.56 -12.52
CA ASP A 402 -16.74 0.41 -12.67
C ASP A 402 -16.68 1.20 -11.37
N LEU A 403 -16.19 0.51 -10.35
CA LEU A 403 -16.18 0.97 -8.97
C LEU A 403 -15.22 2.15 -8.77
N SER A 404 -14.25 2.28 -9.68
CA SER A 404 -13.41 3.46 -9.81
C SER A 404 -14.24 4.69 -10.21
N LYS A 405 -15.18 4.56 -11.15
CA LYS A 405 -16.14 5.63 -11.46
C LYS A 405 -17.12 5.93 -10.32
N LEU A 406 -17.53 4.92 -9.53
CA LEU A 406 -18.35 5.14 -8.34
C LEU A 406 -17.63 6.00 -7.32
N VAL A 407 -16.40 5.64 -6.99
CA VAL A 407 -15.59 6.37 -5.99
C VAL A 407 -15.28 7.78 -6.50
N ALA A 408 -14.96 7.94 -7.79
CA ALA A 408 -14.82 9.27 -8.39
C ALA A 408 -16.10 10.10 -8.28
N SER A 409 -17.26 9.49 -8.53
CA SER A 409 -18.57 10.16 -8.42
C SER A 409 -18.91 10.51 -6.97
N LEU A 410 -18.57 9.66 -5.99
CA LEU A 410 -18.70 9.96 -4.56
C LEU A 410 -17.85 11.16 -4.16
N VAL A 411 -16.57 11.18 -4.55
CA VAL A 411 -15.65 12.28 -4.25
C VAL A 411 -16.13 13.56 -4.91
N GLU A 412 -16.55 13.50 -6.17
CA GLU A 412 -17.11 14.66 -6.89
C GLU A 412 -18.39 15.17 -6.22
N THR A 413 -19.27 14.26 -5.80
CA THR A 413 -20.53 14.61 -5.13
C THR A 413 -20.26 15.22 -3.75
N GLY A 414 -19.33 14.67 -2.97
CA GLY A 414 -18.90 15.24 -1.70
C GLY A 414 -18.34 16.65 -1.86
N ARG A 415 -17.50 16.87 -2.88
CA ARG A 415 -17.01 18.22 -3.24
C ARG A 415 -18.14 19.19 -3.59
N ARG A 416 -19.14 18.75 -4.37
CA ARG A 416 -20.31 19.58 -4.70
C ARG A 416 -21.14 19.97 -3.48
N TRP A 417 -21.19 19.11 -2.45
CA TRP A 417 -21.90 19.37 -1.20
C TRP A 417 -21.05 20.06 -0.14
N GLY A 418 -19.79 20.42 -0.46
CA GLY A 418 -18.87 21.07 0.48
C GLY A 418 -18.42 20.18 1.64
N VAL A 419 -18.63 18.85 1.54
CA VAL A 419 -18.23 17.89 2.58
C VAL A 419 -16.76 17.53 2.37
N ALA A 420 -15.96 17.66 3.41
CA ALA A 420 -14.60 17.17 3.42
C ALA A 420 -14.61 15.65 3.25
N THR A 421 -14.10 15.17 2.11
CA THR A 421 -14.02 13.73 1.82
C THR A 421 -12.63 13.22 2.20
N PRO A 422 -12.53 12.17 3.03
CA PRO A 422 -11.26 11.61 3.43
C PRO A 422 -10.54 10.99 2.25
N GLU A 423 -9.23 11.15 2.19
CA GLU A 423 -8.38 10.57 1.15
C GLU A 423 -8.44 9.04 1.17
N GLU A 424 -8.74 8.46 2.33
CA GLU A 424 -8.93 7.04 2.57
C GLU A 424 -10.08 6.44 1.76
N LEU A 425 -11.08 7.23 1.34
CA LEU A 425 -12.12 6.75 0.41
C LEU A 425 -11.56 6.48 -0.99
N VAL A 426 -10.57 7.26 -1.43
CA VAL A 426 -9.86 7.01 -2.69
C VAL A 426 -9.06 5.71 -2.56
N LEU A 427 -8.37 5.52 -1.44
CA LEU A 427 -7.62 4.29 -1.15
C LEU A 427 -8.54 3.07 -1.12
N PHE A 428 -9.67 3.16 -0.43
CA PHE A 428 -10.74 2.16 -0.40
C PHE A 428 -11.21 1.80 -1.81
N GLY A 429 -11.53 2.80 -2.65
CA GLY A 429 -11.97 2.59 -4.02
C GLY A 429 -10.94 1.88 -4.88
N LYS A 430 -9.66 2.26 -4.75
CA LYS A 430 -8.54 1.61 -5.45
C LYS A 430 -8.43 0.13 -5.08
N GLN A 431 -8.56 -0.21 -3.81
CA GLN A 431 -8.49 -1.60 -3.32
C GLN A 431 -9.67 -2.43 -3.84
N LEU A 432 -10.87 -1.85 -3.85
CA LEU A 432 -12.04 -2.54 -4.37
C LEU A 432 -11.91 -2.86 -5.87
N GLY A 433 -11.26 -1.98 -6.63
CA GLY A 433 -10.88 -2.26 -8.02
C GLY A 433 -9.86 -3.41 -8.18
N TYR A 434 -8.98 -3.64 -7.21
CA TYR A 434 -8.13 -4.86 -7.21
C TYR A 434 -8.95 -6.12 -6.99
N PHE A 435 -9.86 -6.14 -6.01
CA PHE A 435 -10.73 -7.28 -5.77
C PHE A 435 -11.61 -7.63 -6.97
N GLU A 436 -12.11 -6.62 -7.68
CA GLU A 436 -12.86 -6.85 -8.93
C GLU A 436 -11.99 -7.50 -10.00
N ARG A 437 -10.74 -7.05 -10.17
CA ARG A 437 -9.82 -7.69 -11.11
C ARG A 437 -9.55 -9.15 -10.75
N TYR A 438 -9.42 -9.47 -9.47
CA TYR A 438 -9.29 -10.86 -9.02
C TYR A 438 -10.56 -11.66 -9.27
N SER A 439 -11.74 -11.08 -8.99
CA SER A 439 -13.04 -11.70 -9.29
C SER A 439 -13.14 -12.05 -10.77
N ALA A 440 -12.84 -11.10 -11.65
CA ALA A 440 -12.90 -11.33 -13.10
C ALA A 440 -11.94 -12.44 -13.57
N ALA A 441 -10.82 -12.63 -12.88
CA ALA A 441 -9.81 -13.65 -13.23
C ALA A 441 -10.09 -15.02 -12.60
N LEU A 442 -10.56 -15.07 -11.36
CA LEU A 442 -10.60 -16.27 -10.52
C LEU A 442 -12.02 -16.77 -10.20
N ALA A 443 -13.02 -15.90 -10.32
CA ALA A 443 -14.42 -16.20 -10.03
C ALA A 443 -15.34 -15.32 -10.93
N PRO A 444 -15.34 -15.52 -12.26
CA PRO A 444 -15.96 -14.59 -13.20
C PRO A 444 -17.48 -14.49 -13.08
N GLU A 445 -18.13 -15.52 -12.53
CA GLU A 445 -19.58 -15.56 -12.26
C GLU A 445 -19.94 -14.99 -10.87
N TRP A 446 -18.95 -14.79 -10.00
CA TRP A 446 -19.16 -14.22 -8.68
C TRP A 446 -19.33 -12.71 -8.76
N VAL A 447 -20.36 -12.20 -8.08
CA VAL A 447 -20.67 -10.76 -8.05
C VAL A 447 -20.62 -10.26 -6.60
N LEU A 448 -19.53 -9.58 -6.26
CA LEU A 448 -19.26 -9.01 -4.93
C LEU A 448 -20.47 -8.28 -4.35
N GLY A 449 -21.07 -7.36 -5.10
CA GLY A 449 -22.18 -6.51 -4.63
C GLY A 449 -23.49 -7.24 -4.30
N ARG A 450 -23.60 -8.54 -4.58
CA ARG A 450 -24.81 -9.35 -4.30
C ARG A 450 -24.58 -10.40 -3.22
N ASP A 451 -23.35 -10.55 -2.75
CA ASP A 451 -22.97 -11.62 -1.87
C ASP A 451 -23.23 -11.25 -0.40
N LEU A 452 -24.32 -11.80 0.15
CA LEU A 452 -24.71 -11.58 1.54
C LEU A 452 -23.67 -12.08 2.55
N PHE A 453 -22.79 -13.02 2.16
CA PHE A 453 -21.72 -13.52 3.02
C PHE A 453 -20.78 -12.41 3.46
N LEU A 454 -20.46 -11.47 2.56
CA LEU A 454 -19.54 -10.36 2.81
C LEU A 454 -20.03 -9.40 3.89
N PHE A 455 -21.34 -9.34 4.09
CA PHE A 455 -21.99 -8.39 5.00
C PHE A 455 -22.50 -9.05 6.28
N LYS A 456 -22.25 -10.36 6.47
CA LYS A 456 -22.75 -11.16 7.60
C LYS A 456 -22.44 -10.53 8.96
N ASN A 457 -21.24 -9.99 9.16
CA ASN A 457 -20.85 -9.34 10.41
C ASN A 457 -21.13 -7.82 10.41
N ILE A 458 -21.34 -7.21 9.24
CA ILE A 458 -21.57 -5.78 9.09
C ILE A 458 -23.05 -5.42 9.32
N LEU A 459 -23.94 -6.27 8.84
CA LEU A 459 -25.41 -6.13 8.86
C LEU A 459 -26.06 -7.48 9.26
N PRO A 460 -25.80 -7.99 10.48
CA PRO A 460 -26.14 -9.36 10.85
C PRO A 460 -27.65 -9.62 10.84
N GLU A 461 -28.47 -8.67 11.29
CA GLU A 461 -29.93 -8.82 11.35
C GLU A 461 -30.54 -8.86 9.94
N GLU A 462 -30.14 -7.94 9.07
CA GLU A 462 -30.65 -7.85 7.71
C GLU A 462 -30.18 -9.03 6.85
N VAL A 463 -28.93 -9.47 7.01
CA VAL A 463 -28.41 -10.66 6.34
C VAL A 463 -29.16 -11.90 6.81
N ALA A 464 -29.36 -12.09 8.11
CA ALA A 464 -30.11 -13.24 8.63
C ALA A 464 -31.55 -13.28 8.09
N ALA A 465 -32.24 -12.14 8.06
CA ALA A 465 -33.58 -12.03 7.50
C ALA A 465 -33.61 -12.35 6.00
N ALA A 466 -32.65 -11.84 5.22
CA ALA A 466 -32.58 -12.09 3.78
C ALA A 466 -32.19 -13.55 3.45
N VAL A 467 -31.30 -14.14 4.24
CA VAL A 467 -30.90 -15.56 4.13
C VAL A 467 -32.10 -16.46 4.38
N ALA A 468 -32.86 -16.22 5.45
CA ALA A 468 -34.09 -16.95 5.75
C ALA A 468 -35.16 -16.79 4.67
N ALA A 469 -35.39 -15.55 4.19
CA ALA A 469 -36.39 -15.27 3.17
C ALA A 469 -36.06 -15.88 1.79
N ARG A 470 -34.77 -16.01 1.46
CA ARG A 470 -34.31 -16.51 0.15
C ARG A 470 -33.85 -17.97 0.18
N ASN A 471 -33.89 -18.62 1.35
CA ASN A 471 -33.38 -19.98 1.58
C ASN A 471 -31.95 -20.18 1.05
N ILE A 472 -31.07 -19.22 1.34
CA ILE A 472 -29.65 -19.24 0.93
C ILE A 472 -28.84 -19.96 2.03
N VAL A 473 -27.84 -20.75 1.65
CA VAL A 473 -26.84 -21.25 2.60
C VAL A 473 -25.58 -20.40 2.43
N LEU A 474 -25.15 -19.73 3.49
CA LEU A 474 -23.90 -18.99 3.49
C LEU A 474 -22.73 -19.98 3.64
N PRO A 475 -21.56 -19.68 3.03
CA PRO A 475 -20.35 -20.44 3.28
C PRO A 475 -19.93 -20.39 4.75
N ASP A 476 -19.18 -21.40 5.15
CA ASP A 476 -18.52 -21.48 6.45
C ASP A 476 -17.27 -20.59 6.55
#